data_AF-A0A1H2AGP6-F1
#
_entry.id   AF-A0A1H2AGP6-F1
#
_cell.length_a   1.000
_cell.length_b   1.000
_cell.length_c   1.000
_cell.angle_alpha   90.00
_cell.angle_beta   90.00
_cell.angle_gamma   90.00
#
_symmetry.space_group_name_H-M   'P 1'
#
loop_
_entity.id
_entity.type
_entity.pdbx_description
1 polymer ?
#
loop_
_entity_poly.entity_id
_entity_poly.type
_entity_poly.pdbx_seq_one_letter_code
_entity_poly.pdbx_strand_id
1 'polypeptide(L)'
;MTAFRYALRSASFATAYLVVYLTCTVLPWFPVPALAVAAVWLTAQTGYGNRRLDVVMLATVAMVGATLNGAGLLLCAVAAIVAVLPALLFAVLMQRQLPGFWQGHGDRFRKPRAALVRLAGIAPLAAATGIVLETVADTGFAAAPAALHFAIGTATLFLAPLAVRATRTHSDGPGRPTLTVVR
;
A
#
# COMPACT_ATOMS: atom_id res chain seq x y z
N MET A 1 5.78 19.70 -8.52
CA MET A 1 5.04 18.77 -9.41
C MET A 1 3.84 19.53 -9.99
N THR A 2 3.56 19.48 -11.29
CA THR A 2 2.37 20.18 -11.86
C THR A 2 1.08 19.43 -11.51
N ALA A 3 -0.06 20.14 -11.43
CA ALA A 3 -1.36 19.54 -11.14
C ALA A 3 -1.69 18.36 -12.08
N PHE A 4 -1.31 18.48 -13.35
CA PHE A 4 -1.47 17.43 -14.36
C PHE A 4 -0.69 16.15 -14.05
N ARG A 5 0.60 16.25 -13.68
CA ARG A 5 1.41 15.07 -13.31
C ARG A 5 0.86 14.38 -12.07
N TYR A 6 0.31 15.15 -11.13
CA TYR A 6 -0.31 14.61 -9.93
C TYR A 6 -1.63 13.89 -10.24
N ALA A 7 -2.50 14.49 -11.06
CA ALA A 7 -3.73 13.87 -11.52
C ALA A 7 -3.47 12.57 -12.31
N LEU A 8 -2.49 12.57 -13.22
CA LEU A 8 -2.10 11.39 -13.99
C LEU A 8 -1.60 10.26 -13.07
N ARG A 9 -0.84 10.61 -12.02
CA ARG A 9 -0.40 9.65 -11.00
C ARG A 9 -1.59 9.04 -10.25
N SER A 10 -2.49 9.86 -9.72
CA SER A 10 -3.66 9.38 -8.98
C SER A 10 -4.63 8.60 -9.88
N ALA A 11 -4.73 8.93 -11.17
CA ALA A 11 -5.48 8.16 -12.16
C ALA A 11 -4.83 6.79 -12.40
N SER A 12 -3.52 6.73 -12.66
CA SER A 12 -2.80 5.45 -12.84
C SER A 12 -2.93 4.53 -11.62
N PHE A 13 -2.93 5.12 -10.42
CA PHE A 13 -3.19 4.44 -9.16
C PHE A 13 -4.62 3.87 -9.09
N ALA A 14 -5.62 4.69 -9.41
CA ALA A 14 -7.02 4.28 -9.43
C ALA A 14 -7.26 3.15 -10.45
N THR A 15 -6.67 3.25 -11.64
CA THR A 15 -6.76 2.22 -12.68
C THR A 15 -6.10 0.92 -12.23
N ALA A 16 -4.89 0.98 -11.65
CA ALA A 16 -4.22 -0.20 -11.14
C ALA A 16 -5.02 -0.88 -10.01
N TYR A 17 -5.59 -0.11 -9.09
CA TYR A 17 -6.50 -0.64 -8.06
C TYR A 17 -7.68 -1.35 -8.73
N LEU A 18 -8.35 -0.69 -9.67
CA LEU A 18 -9.55 -1.22 -10.30
C LEU A 18 -9.26 -2.51 -11.06
N VAL A 19 -8.15 -2.57 -11.81
CA VAL A 19 -7.71 -3.78 -12.50
C VAL A 19 -7.47 -4.92 -11.50
N VAL A 20 -6.72 -4.67 -10.43
CA VAL A 20 -6.48 -5.69 -9.40
C VAL A 20 -7.79 -6.14 -8.76
N TYR A 21 -8.66 -5.20 -8.38
CA TYR A 21 -9.96 -5.46 -7.80
C TYR A 21 -10.83 -6.34 -8.70
N LEU A 22 -10.92 -6.01 -10.00
CA LEU A 22 -11.66 -6.79 -10.98
C LEU A 22 -11.01 -8.15 -11.28
N THR A 23 -9.69 -8.29 -11.19
CA THR A 23 -9.05 -9.61 -11.32
C THR A 23 -9.29 -10.51 -10.10
N CYS A 24 -9.49 -9.92 -8.91
CA CYS A 24 -9.81 -10.69 -7.70
C CYS A 24 -11.19 -11.35 -7.78
N THR A 25 -12.13 -10.81 -8.57
CA THR A 25 -13.45 -11.46 -8.79
C THR A 25 -13.34 -12.73 -9.64
N VAL A 26 -12.22 -12.93 -10.35
CA VAL A 26 -11.95 -14.11 -11.20
C VAL A 26 -11.10 -15.16 -10.48
N LEU A 27 -10.24 -14.74 -9.54
CA LEU A 27 -9.42 -15.62 -8.71
C LEU A 27 -9.85 -15.50 -7.23
N PRO A 28 -10.68 -16.43 -6.72
CA PRO A 28 -11.23 -16.35 -5.35
C PRO A 28 -10.15 -16.43 -4.25
N TRP A 29 -8.94 -16.88 -4.59
CA TRP A 29 -7.74 -16.96 -3.75
C TRP A 29 -6.72 -15.84 -4.02
N PHE A 30 -7.11 -14.81 -4.77
CA PHE A 30 -6.34 -13.58 -4.88
C PHE A 30 -6.94 -12.55 -3.92
N PRO A 31 -6.65 -12.65 -2.63
CA PRO A 31 -7.05 -11.61 -1.74
C PRO A 31 -6.22 -10.39 -2.11
N VAL A 32 -6.82 -9.25 -1.81
CA VAL A 32 -6.13 -8.02 -1.48
C VAL A 32 -6.00 -6.96 -2.60
N PRO A 33 -7.14 -6.41 -3.05
CA PRO A 33 -7.14 -5.10 -3.73
C PRO A 33 -6.59 -3.99 -2.83
N ALA A 34 -6.86 -4.03 -1.52
CA ALA A 34 -6.54 -2.93 -0.60
C ALA A 34 -5.04 -2.79 -0.23
N LEU A 35 -4.36 -3.90 0.07
CA LEU A 35 -2.95 -3.88 0.49
C LEU A 35 -1.96 -3.88 -0.68
N ALA A 36 -2.31 -4.46 -1.84
CA ALA A 36 -1.59 -4.21 -3.08
C ALA A 36 -1.57 -2.72 -3.40
N VAL A 37 -2.61 -2.01 -2.99
CA VAL A 37 -2.75 -0.58 -3.24
C VAL A 37 -2.14 0.28 -2.13
N ALA A 38 -2.09 -0.16 -0.87
CA ALA A 38 -1.22 0.45 0.15
C ALA A 38 0.26 0.39 -0.25
N ALA A 39 0.66 -0.75 -0.84
CA ALA A 39 1.97 -0.97 -1.45
C ALA A 39 2.26 0.03 -2.57
N VAL A 40 1.34 0.17 -3.56
CA VAL A 40 1.45 1.15 -4.65
C VAL A 40 1.39 2.59 -4.13
N TRP A 41 0.57 2.87 -3.12
CA TRP A 41 0.41 4.19 -2.49
C TRP A 41 1.70 4.68 -1.80
N LEU A 42 2.43 3.78 -1.13
CA LEU A 42 3.75 4.08 -0.57
C LEU A 42 4.78 4.40 -1.66
N THR A 43 4.68 3.78 -2.82
CA THR A 43 5.48 4.18 -3.99
C THR A 43 5.09 5.58 -4.43
N ALA A 44 3.81 5.91 -4.46
CA ALA A 44 3.32 7.18 -4.96
C ALA A 44 3.73 8.38 -4.07
N GLN A 45 3.99 8.19 -2.78
CA GLN A 45 4.31 9.24 -1.80
C GLN A 45 5.69 9.91 -1.93
N THR A 46 6.35 9.89 -3.10
CA THR A 46 7.70 10.44 -3.36
C THR A 46 7.93 11.94 -3.15
N GLY A 47 7.07 12.69 -2.45
CA GLY A 47 7.50 14.00 -1.94
C GLY A 47 6.46 15.09 -1.69
N TYR A 48 5.14 14.88 -1.79
CA TYR A 48 4.23 16.03 -1.78
C TYR A 48 2.87 15.84 -1.07
N GLY A 49 2.63 16.72 -0.09
CA GLY A 49 1.40 17.48 0.18
C GLY A 49 0.11 16.73 0.52
N ASN A 50 -0.56 16.15 -0.48
CA ASN A 50 -2.00 15.87 -0.39
C ASN A 50 -2.32 14.38 -0.34
N ARG A 51 -2.06 13.77 0.82
CA ARG A 51 -2.43 12.38 1.13
C ARG A 51 -3.94 12.12 1.08
N ARG A 52 -4.74 13.18 1.26
CA ARG A 52 -6.19 13.13 1.31
C ARG A 52 -6.81 12.70 -0.02
N LEU A 53 -6.28 13.15 -1.15
CA LEU A 53 -6.83 12.83 -2.46
C LEU A 53 -6.61 11.37 -2.84
N ASP A 54 -5.45 10.80 -2.50
CA ASP A 54 -5.19 9.39 -2.76
C ASP A 54 -6.09 8.48 -1.90
N VAL A 55 -6.40 8.90 -0.66
CA VAL A 55 -7.36 8.20 0.21
C VAL A 55 -8.78 8.30 -0.33
N VAL A 56 -9.19 9.48 -0.79
CA VAL A 56 -10.49 9.67 -1.44
C VAL A 56 -10.59 8.81 -2.69
N MET A 57 -9.58 8.83 -3.56
CA MET A 57 -9.55 7.97 -4.76
C MET A 57 -9.62 6.48 -4.40
N LEU A 58 -8.86 6.03 -3.40
CA LEU A 58 -8.94 4.65 -2.92
C LEU A 58 -10.34 4.28 -2.46
N ALA A 59 -10.97 5.15 -1.65
CA ALA A 59 -12.33 4.95 -1.18
C ALA A 59 -13.33 4.90 -2.35
N THR A 60 -13.23 5.86 -3.28
CA THR A 60 -14.12 5.94 -4.45
C THR A 60 -13.99 4.70 -5.33
N VAL A 61 -12.77 4.26 -5.64
CA VAL A 61 -12.59 3.09 -6.50
C VAL A 61 -13.04 1.81 -5.79
N ALA A 62 -12.83 1.68 -4.48
CA ALA A 62 -13.38 0.57 -3.69
C ALA A 62 -14.92 0.54 -3.75
N MET A 63 -15.57 1.71 -3.62
CA MET A 63 -17.03 1.83 -3.76
C MET A 63 -17.50 1.46 -5.17
N VAL A 64 -16.82 1.97 -6.21
CA VAL A 64 -17.14 1.67 -7.61
C VAL A 64 -16.98 0.18 -7.88
N GLY A 65 -15.89 -0.44 -7.43
CA GLY A 65 -15.66 -1.87 -7.56
C GLY A 65 -16.79 -2.68 -6.91
N ALA A 66 -17.17 -2.34 -5.68
CA ALA A 66 -18.28 -3.00 -4.99
C ALA A 66 -19.60 -2.82 -5.76
N THR A 67 -19.86 -1.61 -6.27
CA THR A 67 -21.06 -1.31 -7.07
C THR A 67 -21.11 -2.16 -8.33
N LEU A 68 -19.98 -2.34 -9.02
CA LEU A 68 -19.87 -3.19 -10.21
C LEU A 68 -20.14 -4.67 -9.92
N ASN A 69 -19.89 -5.11 -8.68
CA ASN A 69 -20.23 -6.45 -8.19
C ASN A 69 -21.67 -6.55 -7.64
N GLY A 70 -22.52 -5.55 -7.88
CA GLY A 70 -23.93 -5.56 -7.46
C GLY A 70 -24.16 -5.22 -5.98
N ALA A 71 -23.17 -4.65 -5.29
CA ALA A 71 -23.33 -4.24 -3.89
C ALA A 71 -24.27 -3.03 -3.74
N GLY A 72 -25.10 -3.04 -2.68
CA GLY A 72 -25.85 -1.85 -2.26
C GLY A 72 -24.94 -0.75 -1.68
N LEU A 73 -25.46 0.47 -1.54
CA LEU A 73 -24.70 1.65 -1.08
C LEU A 73 -23.99 1.45 0.27
N LEU A 74 -24.66 0.81 1.23
CA LEU A 74 -24.07 0.49 2.54
C LEU A 74 -22.85 -0.43 2.40
N LEU A 75 -22.95 -1.47 1.58
CA LEU A 75 -21.89 -2.44 1.37
C LEU A 75 -20.73 -1.85 0.56
N CYS A 76 -21.01 -0.90 -0.33
CA CYS A 76 -19.98 -0.08 -0.98
C CYS A 76 -19.18 0.75 0.03
N ALA A 77 -19.86 1.39 0.98
CA ALA A 77 -19.19 2.16 2.04
C ALA A 77 -18.36 1.24 2.96
N VAL A 78 -18.87 0.05 3.30
CA VAL A 78 -18.12 -0.96 4.06
C VAL A 78 -16.88 -1.39 3.29
N ALA A 79 -16.99 -1.71 2.00
CA ALA A 79 -15.85 -2.07 1.16
C ALA A 79 -14.77 -0.98 1.11
N ALA A 80 -15.18 0.29 1.07
CA ALA A 80 -14.25 1.42 1.15
C ALA A 80 -13.52 1.47 2.49
N ILE A 81 -14.21 1.26 3.61
CA ILE A 81 -13.61 1.25 4.96
C ILE A 81 -12.62 0.08 5.10
N VAL A 82 -13.03 -1.11 4.69
CA VAL A 82 -12.21 -2.33 4.69
C VAL A 82 -10.95 -2.13 3.86
N ALA A 83 -11.01 -1.37 2.77
CA ALA A 83 -9.84 -1.07 1.95
C ALA A 83 -8.93 0.03 2.51
N VAL A 84 -9.52 1.11 3.04
CA VAL A 84 -8.79 2.32 3.42
C VAL A 84 -8.08 2.16 4.76
N LEU A 85 -8.72 1.55 5.76
CA LEU A 85 -8.17 1.50 7.12
C LEU A 85 -6.84 0.71 7.21
N PRO A 86 -6.72 -0.51 6.67
CA PRO A 86 -5.45 -1.25 6.70
C PRO A 86 -4.34 -0.51 5.96
N ALA A 87 -4.67 0.13 4.84
CA ALA A 87 -3.73 0.92 4.05
C ALA A 87 -3.21 2.13 4.84
N LEU A 88 -4.10 2.86 5.51
CA LEU A 88 -3.74 3.98 6.39
C LEU A 88 -2.90 3.52 7.58
N LEU A 89 -3.25 2.40 8.21
CA LEU A 89 -2.49 1.87 9.34
C LEU A 89 -1.07 1.51 8.90
N PHE A 90 -0.93 0.78 7.80
CA PHE A 90 0.38 0.43 7.23
C PHE A 90 1.20 1.67 6.93
N ALA A 91 0.60 2.64 6.24
CA ALA A 91 1.21 3.91 5.91
C ALA A 91 1.72 4.69 7.13
N VAL A 92 0.88 4.84 8.15
CA VAL A 92 1.20 5.58 9.38
C VAL A 92 2.32 4.88 10.14
N LEU A 93 2.25 3.56 10.27
CA LEU A 93 3.29 2.77 10.95
C LEU A 93 4.62 2.83 10.18
N MET A 94 4.59 2.69 8.86
CA MET A 94 5.77 2.84 7.99
C MET A 94 6.38 4.22 8.13
N GLN A 95 5.58 5.29 8.10
CA GLN A 95 6.09 6.65 8.24
C GLN A 95 6.68 6.90 9.63
N ARG A 96 6.06 6.40 10.70
CA ARG A 96 6.52 6.61 12.09
C ARG A 96 7.76 5.79 12.42
N GLN A 97 7.80 4.52 12.01
CA GLN A 97 8.85 3.60 12.43
C GLN A 97 9.98 3.45 11.42
N LEU A 98 9.72 3.72 10.15
CA LEU A 98 10.65 3.56 9.02
C LEU A 98 10.59 4.77 8.05
N PRO A 99 10.75 6.01 8.52
CA PRO A 99 10.65 7.19 7.67
C PRO A 99 11.68 7.11 6.53
N GLY A 100 11.21 7.34 5.29
CA GLY A 100 12.05 7.37 4.09
C GLY A 100 12.61 6.01 3.63
N PHE A 101 12.34 4.92 4.36
CA PHE A 101 12.97 3.62 4.10
C PHE A 101 12.77 3.13 2.66
N TRP A 102 11.54 3.20 2.16
CA TRP A 102 11.18 2.76 0.81
C TRP A 102 11.64 3.72 -0.29
N GLN A 103 12.06 4.93 0.07
CA GLN A 103 12.61 5.94 -0.86
C GLN A 103 14.14 5.82 -0.98
N GLY A 104 14.78 4.93 -0.22
CA GLY A 104 16.24 4.88 -0.11
C GLY A 104 16.86 6.10 0.59
N HIS A 105 16.04 7.07 1.00
CA HIS A 105 16.46 8.31 1.66
C HIS A 105 16.57 8.08 3.19
N GLY A 106 17.67 8.53 3.79
CA GLY A 106 17.90 8.44 5.23
C GLY A 106 18.41 7.07 5.74
N ASP A 107 18.82 6.20 4.83
CA ASP A 107 19.28 4.83 5.15
C ASP A 107 20.80 4.73 5.37
N ARG A 108 21.55 5.80 5.08
CA ARG A 108 23.02 5.85 5.18
C ARG A 108 23.56 5.44 6.56
N PHE A 109 22.77 5.61 7.61
CA PHE A 109 23.13 5.29 9.00
C PHE A 109 22.23 4.23 9.64
N ARG A 110 21.27 3.65 8.90
CA ARG A 110 20.29 2.73 9.47
C ARG A 110 20.80 1.29 9.37
N LYS A 111 20.67 0.52 10.46
CA LYS A 111 21.02 -0.91 10.46
C LYS A 111 19.97 -1.68 9.63
N PRO A 112 20.36 -2.37 8.53
CA PRO A 112 19.41 -3.00 7.62
C PRO A 112 18.55 -4.08 8.31
N ARG A 113 19.14 -4.86 9.22
CA ARG A 113 18.41 -5.88 10.00
C ARG A 113 17.30 -5.26 10.86
N ALA A 114 17.57 -4.15 11.54
CA ALA A 114 16.56 -3.49 12.39
C ALA A 114 15.40 -2.93 11.57
N ALA A 115 15.68 -2.45 10.34
CA ALA A 115 14.64 -1.99 9.44
C ALA A 115 13.75 -3.13 8.94
N LEU A 116 14.35 -4.27 8.58
CA LEU A 116 13.61 -5.47 8.17
C LEU A 116 12.75 -6.04 9.31
N VAL A 117 13.25 -6.06 10.54
CA VAL A 117 12.47 -6.51 11.71
C VAL A 117 11.25 -5.60 11.95
N ARG A 118 11.43 -4.28 11.86
CA ARG A 118 10.30 -3.35 11.97
C ARG A 118 9.29 -3.56 10.85
N LEU A 119 9.75 -3.72 9.61
CA LEU A 119 8.88 -4.00 8.47
C LEU A 119 8.11 -5.33 8.66
N ALA A 120 8.80 -6.37 9.16
CA ALA A 120 8.21 -7.65 9.50
C ALA A 120 7.19 -7.58 10.64
N GLY A 121 7.24 -6.55 11.49
CA GLY A 121 6.19 -6.27 12.48
C GLY A 121 5.02 -5.45 11.92
N ILE A 122 5.30 -4.47 11.06
CA ILE A 122 4.28 -3.57 10.50
C ILE A 122 3.37 -4.31 9.50
N ALA A 123 3.95 -5.15 8.64
CA ALA A 123 3.23 -5.89 7.62
C ALA A 123 2.11 -6.80 8.19
N PRO A 124 2.37 -7.70 9.17
CA PRO A 124 1.33 -8.54 9.73
C PRO A 124 0.29 -7.74 10.52
N LEU A 125 0.65 -6.64 11.19
CA LEU A 125 -0.32 -5.81 11.91
C LEU A 125 -1.36 -5.19 10.97
N ALA A 126 -0.91 -4.67 9.83
CA ALA A 126 -1.81 -4.13 8.81
C ALA A 126 -2.63 -5.24 8.12
N ALA A 127 -2.03 -6.39 7.82
CA ALA A 127 -2.74 -7.54 7.27
C ALA A 127 -3.82 -8.05 8.23
N ALA A 128 -3.50 -8.20 9.52
CA ALA A 128 -4.45 -8.61 10.56
C ALA A 128 -5.63 -7.65 10.67
N THR A 129 -5.39 -6.34 10.54
CA THR A 129 -6.46 -5.33 10.54
C THR A 129 -7.43 -5.54 9.37
N GLY A 130 -6.93 -5.88 8.19
CA GLY A 130 -7.76 -6.23 7.04
C GLY A 130 -8.65 -7.44 7.31
N ILE A 131 -8.06 -8.52 7.85
CA ILE A 131 -8.80 -9.74 8.21
C ILE A 131 -9.88 -9.45 9.24
N VAL A 132 -9.56 -8.70 10.30
CA VAL A 132 -10.55 -8.33 11.33
C VAL A 132 -11.71 -7.55 10.73
N LEU A 133 -11.44 -6.57 9.86
CA LEU A 133 -12.51 -5.81 9.21
C LEU A 133 -13.35 -6.67 8.26
N GLU A 134 -12.73 -7.61 7.55
CA GLU A 134 -13.41 -8.59 6.70
C GLU A 134 -14.31 -9.51 7.53
N THR A 135 -13.84 -10.00 8.68
CA THR A 135 -14.65 -10.83 9.60
C THR A 135 -15.87 -10.10 10.17
N VAL A 136 -15.77 -8.78 10.34
CA VAL A 136 -16.88 -7.95 10.82
C VAL A 136 -17.87 -7.65 9.70
N ALA A 137 -17.39 -7.52 8.46
CA ALA A 137 -18.21 -7.22 7.29
C ALA A 137 -18.94 -8.45 6.74
N ASP A 138 -18.37 -9.65 6.89
CA ASP A 138 -18.92 -10.91 6.40
C ASP A 138 -19.04 -11.96 7.51
N THR A 139 -20.28 -12.34 7.82
CA THR A 139 -20.59 -13.38 8.82
C THR A 139 -20.33 -14.81 8.34
N GLY A 140 -20.04 -15.01 7.05
CA GLY A 140 -19.68 -16.30 6.44
C GLY A 140 -18.22 -16.72 6.65
N PHE A 141 -17.56 -16.18 7.67
CA PHE A 141 -16.12 -16.31 7.89
C PHE A 141 -15.66 -17.78 8.02
N ALA A 142 -14.65 -18.14 7.21
CA ALA A 142 -13.94 -19.42 7.31
C ALA A 142 -12.46 -19.19 7.67
N ALA A 143 -11.96 -19.93 8.66
CA ALA A 143 -10.62 -19.72 9.20
C ALA A 143 -9.48 -20.06 8.20
N ALA A 144 -9.67 -21.08 7.36
CA ALA A 144 -8.68 -21.50 6.37
C ALA A 144 -8.40 -20.43 5.28
N PRO A 145 -9.41 -19.86 4.59
CA PRO A 145 -9.16 -18.78 3.64
C PRO A 145 -8.63 -17.51 4.31
N ALA A 146 -9.08 -17.21 5.54
CA ALA A 146 -8.56 -16.07 6.29
C ALA A 146 -7.07 -16.18 6.62
N ALA A 147 -6.59 -17.37 6.98
CA ALA A 147 -5.16 -17.61 7.23
C ALA A 147 -4.32 -17.42 5.96
N LEU A 148 -4.83 -17.89 4.81
CA LEU A 148 -4.18 -17.68 3.52
C LEU A 148 -4.16 -16.19 3.14
N HIS A 149 -5.28 -15.49 3.34
CA HIS A 149 -5.40 -14.05 3.08
C HIS A 149 -4.46 -13.22 3.96
N PHE A 150 -4.34 -13.60 5.23
CA PHE A 150 -3.39 -13.02 6.15
C PHE A 150 -1.95 -13.21 5.66
N ALA A 151 -1.58 -14.44 5.27
CA ALA A 151 -0.23 -14.76 4.81
C ALA A 151 0.14 -13.99 3.54
N ILE A 152 -0.74 -13.99 2.53
CA ILE A 152 -0.56 -13.25 1.28
C ILE A 152 -0.48 -11.73 1.55
N GLY A 153 -1.39 -11.20 2.37
CA GLY A 153 -1.41 -9.79 2.75
C GLY A 153 -0.12 -9.37 3.45
N THR A 154 0.37 -10.18 4.39
CA THR A 154 1.62 -9.95 5.11
C THR A 154 2.82 -9.99 4.15
N ALA A 155 2.91 -11.01 3.30
CA ALA A 155 4.00 -11.13 2.33
C ALA A 155 4.01 -9.95 1.35
N THR A 156 2.83 -9.53 0.85
CA THR A 156 2.70 -8.41 -0.10
C THR A 156 3.15 -7.10 0.54
N LEU A 157 2.68 -6.81 1.75
CA LEU A 157 3.06 -5.60 2.50
C LEU A 157 4.54 -5.59 2.89
N PHE A 158 5.14 -6.76 3.12
CA PHE A 158 6.56 -6.88 3.39
C PHE A 158 7.40 -6.67 2.12
N LEU A 159 7.03 -7.31 1.01
CA LEU A 159 7.79 -7.30 -0.23
C LEU A 159 7.67 -5.98 -0.99
N ALA A 160 6.51 -5.33 -0.96
CA ALA A 160 6.29 -4.14 -1.77
C ALA A 160 7.24 -2.97 -1.44
N PRO A 161 7.44 -2.55 -0.18
CA PRO A 161 8.43 -1.53 0.14
C PRO A 161 9.85 -1.90 -0.29
N LEU A 162 10.18 -3.21 -0.27
CA LEU A 162 11.48 -3.71 -0.70
C LEU A 162 11.65 -3.65 -2.22
N ALA A 163 10.65 -4.07 -2.99
CA ALA A 163 10.65 -3.98 -4.46
C ALA A 163 10.77 -2.52 -4.93
N VAL A 164 10.08 -1.62 -4.25
CA VAL A 164 10.05 -0.19 -4.56
C VAL A 164 11.36 0.48 -4.19
N ARG A 165 11.92 0.09 -3.05
CA ARG A 165 13.27 0.50 -2.66
C ARG A 165 14.28 0.03 -3.72
N ALA A 166 14.23 -1.24 -4.12
CA ALA A 166 15.15 -1.82 -5.10
C ALA A 166 15.15 -1.06 -6.43
N THR A 167 13.97 -0.77 -6.99
CA THR A 167 13.83 -0.02 -8.24
C THR A 167 14.37 1.42 -8.14
N ARG A 168 14.25 2.07 -6.97
CA ARG A 168 14.72 3.44 -6.76
C ARG A 168 16.21 3.56 -6.50
N THR A 169 16.76 2.70 -5.64
CA THR A 169 18.21 2.66 -5.42
C THR A 169 18.99 2.32 -6.69
N HIS A 170 18.36 1.65 -7.66
CA HIS A 170 18.99 1.38 -8.95
C HIS A 170 18.95 2.57 -9.91
N SER A 171 17.97 3.46 -9.75
CA SER A 171 17.77 4.64 -10.60
C SER A 171 18.62 5.83 -10.13
N ASP A 172 18.74 6.01 -8.81
CA ASP A 172 19.61 7.00 -8.19
C ASP A 172 20.97 6.36 -7.89
N GLY A 173 21.81 6.23 -8.93
CA GLY A 173 23.21 5.83 -8.74
C GLY A 173 23.93 6.74 -7.74
N PRO A 174 24.98 6.26 -7.04
CA PRO A 174 25.72 7.09 -6.10
C PRO A 174 26.41 8.21 -6.87
N GLY A 175 25.76 9.36 -6.96
CA GLY A 175 26.39 10.61 -7.33
C GLY A 175 27.45 10.89 -6.28
N ARG A 176 28.69 10.49 -6.58
CA ARG A 176 29.85 10.90 -5.78
C ARG A 176 29.80 12.42 -5.71
N PRO A 177 29.64 13.05 -4.53
CA PRO A 177 29.96 14.45 -4.43
C PRO A 177 31.46 14.52 -4.74
N THR A 178 31.80 15.03 -5.92
CA THR A 178 33.16 15.50 -6.19
C THR A 178 33.43 16.54 -5.14
N LEU A 179 34.16 16.15 -4.10
CA LEU A 179 34.78 17.07 -3.16
C LEU A 179 35.75 17.91 -3.98
N THR A 180 35.28 19.06 -4.45
CA THR A 180 36.15 20.12 -4.95
C THR A 180 36.92 20.63 -3.74
N VAL A 181 38.13 20.11 -3.56
CA VAL A 181 39.13 20.71 -2.69
C VAL A 181 39.48 22.05 -3.33
N VAL A 182 38.93 23.12 -2.77
CA VAL A 182 39.40 24.48 -3.03
C VAL A 182 40.79 24.54 -2.38
N ARG A 183 41.83 24.60 -3.22
CA ARG A 183 43.19 24.95 -2.80
C ARG A 183 43.32 26.45 -2.69
#